data_AF-A0A067YCW1-F1
#
_entry.id   AF-A0A067YCW1-F1
#
_cell.length_a   1.000
_cell.length_b   1.000
_cell.length_c   1.000
_cell.angle_alpha   90.00
_cell.angle_beta   90.00
_cell.angle_gamma   90.00
#
_symmetry.space_group_name_H-M   'P 1'
#
loop_
_entity.id
_entity.type
_entity.pdbx_description
1 polymer ?
#
loop_
_entity_poly.entity_id
_entity_poly.type
_entity_poly.pdbx_seq_one_letter_code
_entity_poly.pdbx_strand_id
1 'polypeptide(L)'
;THCGWNSILEGISAGVPMATWPLFADQFLNEKLVTQVLKIGVSVGVEVPTLKFGEEEKAGVLVKKEDIKRAISMVMDEDGEESKERRERASNLSEMAKRAVENGGSSHLDLTLLIQDIMQQSGSKEEVMLTTKESQFTCSA
;
A
#
# COMPACT_ATOMS: atom_id res chain seq x y z
N THR A 1 4.72 4.27 12.43
CA THR A 1 3.51 3.77 11.74
C THR A 1 3.26 2.35 12.16
N HIS A 2 1.99 1.93 12.21
CA HIS A 2 1.63 0.55 12.52
C HIS A 2 1.74 -0.41 11.32
N CYS A 3 2.25 0.08 10.19
CA CYS A 3 2.46 -0.67 8.95
C CYS A 3 1.17 -1.13 8.23
N GLY A 4 0.03 -0.53 8.54
CA GLY A 4 -1.16 -0.65 7.68
C GLY A 4 -0.88 -0.05 6.29
N TRP A 5 -1.40 -0.68 5.25
CA TRP A 5 -1.05 -0.35 3.86
C TRP A 5 -1.30 1.12 3.50
N ASN A 6 -2.39 1.72 3.99
CA ASN A 6 -2.67 3.14 3.78
C ASN A 6 -1.57 4.04 4.34
N SER A 7 -1.14 3.81 5.58
CA SER A 7 -0.07 4.60 6.19
C SER A 7 1.29 4.37 5.51
N ILE A 8 1.52 3.19 4.94
CA ILE A 8 2.70 2.94 4.10
C ILE A 8 2.64 3.77 2.81
N LEU A 9 1.49 3.77 2.13
CA LEU A 9 1.29 4.57 0.91
C LEU A 9 1.40 6.07 1.18
N GLU A 10 0.89 6.57 2.31
CA GLU A 10 1.05 7.97 2.74
C GLU A 10 2.53 8.31 2.94
N GLY A 11 3.27 7.46 3.66
CA GLY A 11 4.71 7.64 3.89
C GLY A 11 5.52 7.64 2.59
N ILE A 12 5.24 6.69 1.69
CA ILE A 12 5.88 6.62 0.36
C ILE A 12 5.54 7.86 -0.46
N SER A 13 4.27 8.24 -0.55
CA SER A 13 3.83 9.39 -1.36
C SER A 13 4.43 10.70 -0.86
N ALA A 14 4.62 10.84 0.46
CA ALA A 14 5.28 11.99 1.08
C ALA A 14 6.81 11.94 1.00
N GLY A 15 7.41 10.80 0.64
CA GLY A 15 8.86 10.61 0.62
C GLY A 15 9.49 10.54 2.02
N VAL A 16 8.76 10.03 3.01
CA VAL A 16 9.16 10.03 4.42
C VAL A 16 9.57 8.63 4.87
N PRO A 17 10.80 8.44 5.37
CA PRO A 17 11.20 7.18 6.01
C PRO A 17 10.36 6.84 7.25
N MET A 18 10.22 5.55 7.53
CA MET A 18 9.25 5.08 8.55
C MET A 18 9.91 4.29 9.68
N ALA A 19 9.56 4.61 10.93
CA ALA A 19 9.69 3.68 12.04
C ALA A 19 8.48 2.73 12.05
N THR A 20 8.72 1.42 11.91
CA THR A 20 7.69 0.39 11.75
C THR A 20 7.35 -0.25 13.10
N TRP A 21 6.06 -0.30 13.42
CA TRP A 21 5.51 -0.88 14.66
C TRP A 21 4.28 -1.74 14.32
N PRO A 22 4.46 -2.90 13.67
CA PRO A 22 3.33 -3.76 13.31
C PRO A 22 2.60 -4.25 14.57
N LEU A 23 1.28 -4.43 14.46
CA LEU A 23 0.43 -4.85 15.57
C LEU A 23 -0.29 -6.17 15.28
N PHE A 24 -0.85 -6.34 14.07
CA PHE A 24 -1.62 -7.53 13.65
C PHE A 24 -1.75 -7.66 12.12
N ALA A 25 -2.43 -8.73 11.66
CA ALA A 25 -2.74 -9.00 10.24
C ALA A 25 -1.51 -8.96 9.31
N ASP A 26 -1.63 -8.29 8.16
CA ASP A 26 -0.63 -8.18 7.11
C ASP A 26 0.50 -7.17 7.44
N GLN A 27 0.39 -6.45 8.56
CA GLN A 27 1.33 -5.39 8.94
C GLN A 27 2.77 -5.88 9.11
N PHE A 28 2.96 -7.13 9.53
CA PHE A 28 4.29 -7.76 9.63
C PHE A 28 4.90 -8.02 8.25
N LEU A 29 4.09 -8.36 7.24
CA LEU A 29 4.55 -8.50 5.86
C LEU A 29 4.88 -7.13 5.28
N ASN A 30 4.03 -6.13 5.52
CA ASN A 30 4.26 -4.75 5.12
C ASN A 30 5.55 -4.18 5.75
N GLU A 31 5.83 -4.50 7.02
CA GLU A 31 7.09 -4.14 7.65
C GLU A 31 8.28 -4.72 6.89
N LYS A 32 8.25 -6.00 6.49
CA LYS A 32 9.34 -6.62 5.73
C LYS A 32 9.53 -5.96 4.38
N LEU A 33 8.44 -5.64 3.67
CA LEU A 33 8.51 -4.86 2.44
C LEU A 33 9.23 -3.51 2.67
N VAL A 34 8.83 -2.77 3.71
CA VAL A 34 9.37 -1.43 4.00
C VAL A 34 10.83 -1.46 4.45
N THR A 35 11.19 -2.43 5.30
CA THR A 35 12.51 -2.49 5.96
C THR A 35 13.55 -3.25 5.15
N GLN A 36 13.16 -4.32 4.43
CA GLN A 36 14.10 -5.22 3.75
C GLN A 36 14.13 -5.04 2.24
N VAL A 37 12.98 -4.78 1.61
CA VAL A 37 12.86 -4.67 0.15
C VAL A 37 13.06 -3.22 -0.29
N LEU A 38 12.17 -2.32 0.15
CA LEU A 38 12.24 -0.90 -0.17
C LEU A 38 13.36 -0.20 0.60
N LYS A 39 13.75 -0.75 1.76
CA LYS A 39 14.78 -0.21 2.65
C LYS A 39 14.54 1.27 3.01
N ILE A 40 13.26 1.64 3.21
CA ILE A 40 12.82 3.00 3.61
C ILE A 40 12.36 3.08 5.06
N GLY A 41 12.54 2.04 5.86
CA GLY A 41 12.16 2.06 7.26
C GLY A 41 13.11 1.34 8.20
N VAL A 42 12.83 1.49 9.50
CA VAL A 42 13.55 0.87 10.62
C VAL A 42 12.53 0.24 11.56
N SER A 43 12.73 -1.04 11.90
CA SER A 43 11.87 -1.73 12.86
C SER A 43 12.13 -1.28 14.29
N VAL A 44 11.04 -1.06 15.03
CA VAL A 44 11.10 -0.87 16.48
C VAL A 44 11.27 -2.20 17.23
N GLY A 45 11.23 -3.34 16.54
CA GLY A 45 11.49 -4.67 17.12
C GLY A 45 10.26 -5.44 17.60
N VAL A 46 9.08 -5.17 17.04
CA VAL A 46 7.90 -6.03 17.29
C VAL A 46 7.98 -7.26 16.40
N GLU A 47 8.20 -8.43 16.99
CA GLU A 47 8.38 -9.68 16.22
C GLU A 47 7.12 -10.55 16.16
N VAL A 48 6.19 -10.37 17.10
CA VAL A 48 4.98 -11.18 17.21
C VAL A 48 3.73 -10.29 17.24
N PRO A 49 2.60 -10.74 16.65
CA PRO A 49 1.33 -10.03 16.76
C PRO A 49 0.96 -9.82 18.22
N THR A 50 0.87 -8.56 18.64
CA THR A 50 0.54 -8.20 20.02
C THR A 50 -0.95 -8.06 20.21
N LEU A 51 -1.71 -7.70 19.16
CA LEU A 51 -3.16 -7.55 19.21
C LEU A 51 -3.85 -8.79 18.63
N LYS A 52 -4.71 -9.43 19.44
CA LYS A 52 -5.78 -10.28 18.94
C LYS A 52 -7.05 -9.44 18.83
N PHE A 53 -7.80 -9.61 17.75
CA PHE A 53 -9.09 -8.94 17.57
C PHE A 53 -9.99 -9.16 18.79
N GLY A 54 -10.39 -8.08 19.47
CA GLY A 54 -11.23 -8.12 20.67
C GLY A 54 -10.48 -8.24 22.01
N GLU A 55 -9.15 -8.30 22.02
CA GLU A 55 -8.31 -8.34 23.24
C GLU A 55 -7.30 -7.18 23.29
N GLU A 56 -7.67 -6.04 22.73
CA GLU A 56 -6.79 -4.89 22.53
C GLU A 56 -6.20 -4.35 23.84
N GLU A 57 -6.97 -4.38 24.93
CA GLU A 57 -6.52 -3.95 26.26
C GLU A 57 -5.59 -4.95 26.98
N LYS A 58 -5.52 -6.21 26.51
CA LYS A 58 -4.67 -7.26 27.09
C LYS A 58 -3.32 -7.39 26.39
N ALA A 59 -3.16 -6.68 25.27
CA ALA A 59 -1.95 -6.71 24.46
C ALA A 59 -0.82 -5.94 25.15
N GLY A 60 -0.06 -6.63 26.00
CA GLY A 60 1.20 -6.12 26.50
C GLY A 60 2.21 -6.00 25.36
N VAL A 61 2.47 -4.78 24.88
CA VAL A 61 3.51 -4.55 23.87
C VAL A 61 4.88 -4.58 24.56
N LEU A 62 5.67 -5.63 24.25
CA LEU A 62 6.99 -5.91 24.83
C LEU A 62 8.13 -5.16 24.13
N VAL A 63 7.93 -3.93 23.70
CA VAL A 63 9.01 -3.11 23.10
C VAL A 63 9.70 -2.31 24.19
N LYS A 64 11.02 -2.43 24.32
CA LYS A 64 11.77 -1.66 25.31
C LYS A 64 11.93 -0.22 24.85
N LYS A 65 12.01 0.71 25.80
CA LYS A 65 12.26 2.14 25.53
C LYS A 65 13.51 2.34 24.68
N GLU A 66 14.54 1.54 24.90
CA GLU A 66 15.81 1.59 24.21
C GLU A 66 15.67 1.25 22.73
N ASP A 67 14.79 0.29 22.38
CA ASP A 67 14.52 -0.09 21.00
C ASP A 67 13.80 1.03 20.25
N ILE A 68 12.84 1.69 20.91
CA ILE A 68 12.15 2.87 20.35
C ILE A 68 13.15 4.00 20.12
N LYS A 69 13.98 4.31 21.11
CA LYS A 69 15.01 5.35 21.00
C LYS A 69 15.97 5.05 19.85
N ARG A 70 16.45 3.82 19.73
CA ARG A 70 17.32 3.38 18.64
C ARG A 70 16.64 3.58 17.29
N ALA A 71 15.41 3.13 17.11
CA ALA A 71 14.70 3.25 15.84
C ALA A 71 14.51 4.71 15.43
N ILE A 72 14.11 5.58 16.37
CA ILE A 72 13.98 7.03 16.12
C ILE A 72 15.34 7.62 15.72
N SER A 73 16.40 7.33 16.48
CA SER A 73 17.75 7.81 16.16
C SER A 73 18.19 7.36 14.76
N MET A 74 18.01 6.09 14.40
CA MET A 74 18.40 5.57 13.08
C MET A 74 17.63 6.21 11.91
N VAL A 75 16.38 6.61 12.13
CA VAL A 75 15.55 7.29 11.11
C VAL A 75 15.91 8.78 10.99
N MET A 76 16.22 9.42 12.11
CA MET A 76 16.43 10.87 12.21
C MET A 76 17.89 11.31 12.13
N ASP A 77 18.85 10.38 12.16
CA ASP A 77 20.28 10.68 12.09
C ASP A 77 20.61 11.42 10.78
N GLU A 78 20.95 12.70 10.85
CA GLU A 78 21.24 13.52 9.68
C GLU A 78 22.63 13.25 9.11
N ASP A 79 23.55 12.80 9.94
CA ASP A 79 24.94 12.56 9.58
C ASP A 79 25.19 11.10 9.15
N GLY A 80 24.34 10.18 9.59
CA GLY A 80 24.41 8.75 9.26
C GLY A 80 24.12 8.45 7.79
N GLU A 81 25.07 7.76 7.13
CA GLU A 81 24.98 7.40 5.72
C GLU A 81 23.70 6.60 5.39
N GLU A 82 23.43 5.55 6.17
CA GLU A 82 22.22 4.72 6.02
C GLU A 82 20.91 5.52 6.12
N SER A 83 20.91 6.59 6.91
CA SER A 83 19.75 7.46 7.10
C SER A 83 19.54 8.38 5.90
N LYS A 84 20.62 8.90 5.31
CA LYS A 84 20.60 9.66 4.05
C LYS A 84 20.13 8.79 2.90
N GLU A 85 20.70 7.60 2.73
CA GLU A 85 20.26 6.68 1.68
C GLU A 85 18.78 6.29 1.82
N ARG A 86 18.29 6.13 3.06
CA ARG A 86 16.88 5.84 3.33
C ARG A 86 15.97 6.97 2.87
N ARG A 87 16.36 8.23 3.13
CA ARG A 87 15.65 9.43 2.67
C ARG A 87 15.68 9.55 1.16
N GLU A 88 16.81 9.27 0.52
CA GLU A 88 16.94 9.28 -0.93
C GLU A 88 16.03 8.24 -1.59
N ARG A 89 16.04 6.99 -1.09
CA ARG A 89 15.12 5.94 -1.56
C ARG A 89 13.64 6.34 -1.38
N ALA A 90 13.29 6.91 -0.23
CA ALA A 90 11.93 7.38 0.02
C ALA A 90 11.53 8.51 -0.94
N SER A 91 12.42 9.47 -1.21
CA SER A 91 12.20 10.54 -2.20
C SER A 91 11.98 9.98 -3.61
N ASN A 92 12.83 9.05 -4.05
CA ASN A 92 12.70 8.42 -5.37
C ASN A 92 11.36 7.67 -5.50
N LEU A 93 10.94 6.94 -4.47
CA LEU A 93 9.64 6.27 -4.45
C LEU A 93 8.47 7.27 -4.46
N SER A 94 8.58 8.42 -3.79
CA SER A 94 7.58 9.50 -3.85
C SER A 94 7.42 10.02 -5.27
N GLU A 95 8.52 10.26 -5.98
CA GLU A 95 8.47 10.68 -7.39
C GLU A 95 7.81 9.63 -8.28
N MET A 96 8.16 8.35 -8.09
CA MET A 96 7.55 7.24 -8.83
C MET A 96 6.04 7.14 -8.54
N ALA A 97 5.63 7.29 -7.27
CA ALA A 97 4.23 7.25 -6.88
C ALA A 97 3.42 8.39 -7.53
N LYS A 98 3.97 9.61 -7.57
CA LYS A 98 3.35 10.76 -8.26
C LYS A 98 3.21 10.50 -9.76
N ARG A 99 4.30 10.08 -10.42
CA ARG A 99 4.28 9.77 -11.86
C ARG A 99 3.32 8.64 -12.23
N ALA A 100 3.13 7.66 -11.35
CA ALA A 100 2.23 6.53 -11.61
C ALA A 100 0.76 6.96 -11.75
N VAL A 101 0.34 8.02 -11.05
CA VAL A 101 -1.06 8.49 -11.03
C VAL A 101 -1.32 9.70 -11.94
N GLU A 102 -0.27 10.36 -12.43
CA GLU A 102 -0.37 11.42 -13.43
C GLU A 102 -0.96 10.90 -14.77
N ASN A 103 -1.45 11.81 -15.62
CA ASN A 103 -1.98 11.44 -16.93
C ASN A 103 -0.91 10.71 -17.76
N GLY A 104 -1.23 9.50 -18.22
CA GLY A 104 -0.29 8.62 -18.92
C GLY A 104 0.63 7.79 -18.01
N GLY A 105 0.52 7.94 -16.68
CA GLY A 105 1.18 7.09 -15.70
C GLY A 105 0.62 5.68 -15.65
N SER A 106 1.36 4.73 -15.05
CA SER A 106 0.98 3.31 -15.04
C SER A 106 -0.35 3.05 -14.35
N SER A 107 -0.57 3.57 -13.14
CA SER A 107 -1.83 3.39 -12.41
C SER A 107 -3.00 4.12 -13.07
N HIS A 108 -2.74 5.28 -13.69
CA HIS A 108 -3.73 5.99 -14.50
C HIS A 108 -4.17 5.16 -15.72
N LEU A 109 -3.22 4.56 -16.44
CA LEU A 109 -3.47 3.71 -17.59
C LEU A 109 -4.23 2.44 -17.18
N ASP A 110 -3.79 1.76 -16.12
CA ASP A 110 -4.46 0.54 -15.63
C ASP A 110 -5.92 0.82 -15.26
N LEU A 111 -6.20 1.93 -14.57
CA LEU A 111 -7.57 2.31 -14.23
C LEU A 111 -8.38 2.66 -15.48
N THR A 112 -7.78 3.34 -16.45
CA THR A 112 -8.43 3.67 -17.73
C THR A 112 -8.80 2.41 -18.52
N LEU A 113 -7.88 1.44 -18.60
CA LEU A 113 -8.11 0.15 -19.25
C LEU A 113 -9.20 -0.64 -18.54
N LEU A 114 -9.20 -0.65 -17.21
CA LEU A 114 -10.26 -1.28 -16.42
C LEU A 114 -11.64 -0.67 -16.72
N ILE A 115 -11.73 0.67 -16.77
CA ILE A 115 -12.99 1.36 -17.11
C ILE A 115 -13.44 1.00 -18.53
N GLN A 116 -12.51 1.00 -19.49
CA GLN A 116 -12.81 0.63 -20.88
C GLN A 116 -13.32 -0.81 -20.99
N ASP A 117 -12.70 -1.76 -20.30
CA ASP A 117 -13.13 -3.15 -20.28
C ASP A 117 -14.55 -3.30 -19.70
N ILE A 118 -14.84 -2.62 -18.58
CA ILE A 118 -16.18 -2.61 -17.99
C ILE A 118 -17.22 -2.03 -18.97
N MET A 119 -16.89 -0.95 -19.67
CA MET A 119 -17.78 -0.32 -20.66
C MET A 119 -18.06 -1.24 -21.86
N GLN A 120 -17.06 -1.98 -22.33
CA GLN A 120 -17.23 -2.97 -23.40
C GLN A 120 -18.11 -4.15 -22.95
N GLN A 121 -17.94 -4.60 -21.71
CA GLN A 121 -18.79 -5.66 -21.14
C GLN A 121 -20.24 -5.20 -20.91
N SER A 122 -20.49 -3.93 -20.59
CA SER A 122 -21.86 -3.41 -20.46
C SER A 122 -22.53 -3.23 -21.82
N GLY A 123 -21.81 -2.71 -22.82
CA GLY A 123 -22.35 -2.52 -24.17
C GLY A 123 -22.65 -3.84 -24.89
N SER A 124 -21.76 -4.83 -24.77
CA SER A 124 -22.00 -6.17 -25.32
C SER A 124 -23.20 -6.89 -24.68
N LYS A 125 -23.48 -6.64 -23.39
CA LYS A 125 -24.68 -7.17 -22.73
C LYS A 125 -25.97 -6.53 -23.23
N GLU A 126 -25.95 -5.23 -23.53
CA GLU A 126 -27.11 -4.52 -24.11
C GLU A 126 -27.39 -4.99 -25.54
N GLU A 127 -26.34 -5.17 -26.35
CA GLU A 127 -26.44 -5.64 -27.74
C GLU A 127 -26.91 -7.11 -27.83
N VAL A 128 -26.43 -7.98 -26.94
CA VAL A 128 -26.93 -9.36 -26.81
C VAL A 128 -28.39 -9.40 -26.33
N MET A 129 -28.78 -8.52 -25.40
CA MET A 129 -30.17 -8.45 -24.93
C MET A 129 -31.13 -7.93 -26.01
N LEU A 130 -30.70 -6.97 -26.82
CA LEU A 130 -31.45 -6.45 -27.97
C LEU A 130 -31.62 -7.52 -29.06
N THR A 131 -30.53 -8.18 -29.46
CA THR A 131 -30.58 -9.27 -30.46
C THR A 131 -31.39 -10.48 -30.00
N THR A 132 -31.36 -10.80 -28.70
CA THR A 132 -32.20 -11.89 -28.14
C THR A 132 -33.68 -11.52 -28.17
N LYS A 133 -34.05 -10.25 -27.90
CA LYS A 133 -35.43 -9.77 -28.03
C LYS A 133 -35.88 -9.80 -29.48
N GLU A 134 -35.10 -9.27 -30.42
CA GLU A 134 -35.44 -9.30 -31.85
C GLU A 134 -35.63 -10.73 -32.38
N SER A 135 -34.77 -11.66 -31.98
CA SER A 135 -34.88 -13.09 -32.36
C SER A 135 -36.16 -13.77 -31.83
N GLN A 136 -36.66 -13.36 -30.65
CA GLN A 136 -37.93 -13.85 -30.11
C GLN A 136 -39.15 -13.28 -30.88
N PHE A 137 -39.06 -12.03 -31.36
CA PHE A 137 -40.12 -11.44 -32.19
C PHE A 137 -40.20 -12.07 -33.59
N THR A 138 -39.08 -12.50 -34.19
CA THR A 138 -39.08 -13.12 -35.52
C THR A 138 -39.52 -14.59 -35.55
N CYS A 139 -39.48 -15.30 -34.42
CA CYS A 139 -39.90 -16.71 -34.33
C CYS A 139 -41.43 -16.88 -34.09
N SER A 140 -42.16 -15.77 -33.99
CA SER A 140 -43.59 -15.73 -33.63
C SER A 140 -44.52 -15.40 -34.81
N ALA A 141 -44.02 -15.42 -36.06
CA ALA A 141 -44.76 -15.09 -37.28
C ALA A 141 -44.95 -16.31 -38.20
#